data_AF-A0A352UNU3-F1
#
_entry.id   AF-A0A352UNU3-F1
#
_cell.length_a   1.000
_cell.length_b   1.000
_cell.length_c   1.000
_cell.angle_alpha   90.00
_cell.angle_beta   90.00
_cell.angle_gamma   90.00
#
_symmetry.space_group_name_H-M   'P 1'
#
loop_
_entity.id
_entity.type
_entity.pdbx_description
1 polymer ?
#
loop_
_entity_poly.entity_id
_entity_poly.type
_entity_poly.pdbx_seq_one_letter_code
_entity_poly.pdbx_strand_id
1 'polypeptide(L)'
;HVQRVALDMTFKNIMSVNVPVYDFKTENSDPAEIYPYGFAFTSGELDDALEKLAQVFRDMLELAQVEKTMQLLAEEIEKTRRRVNALEYVMIPELESNIRYISMKLSENENATKVRLLKVKDMILEKAHNFQS
;
A
#
# COMPACT_ATOMS: atom_id res chain seq x y z
N HIS A 1 -33.61 32.35 -4.79
CA HIS A 1 -32.69 32.05 -3.67
C HIS A 1 -31.93 30.80 -4.07
N VAL A 2 -30.61 30.84 -4.29
CA VAL A 2 -29.87 29.71 -4.88
C VAL A 2 -29.81 28.57 -3.85
N GLN A 3 -30.48 27.45 -4.12
CA GLN A 3 -30.32 26.22 -3.33
C GLN A 3 -28.85 25.80 -3.37
N ARG A 4 -28.25 25.62 -2.20
CA ARG A 4 -26.89 25.11 -2.06
C ARG A 4 -26.96 23.61 -1.84
N VAL A 5 -26.57 22.84 -2.85
CA VAL A 5 -26.32 21.41 -2.69
C VAL A 5 -24.96 21.28 -1.98
N ALA A 6 -24.96 20.83 -0.73
CA ALA A 6 -23.74 20.55 0.00
C ALA A 6 -23.30 19.11 -0.29
N LEU A 7 -22.10 18.97 -0.84
CA LEU A 7 -21.45 17.68 -1.06
C LEU A 7 -20.52 17.40 0.12
N ASP A 8 -20.88 16.44 0.97
CA ASP A 8 -20.00 16.00 2.06
C ASP A 8 -19.07 14.90 1.51
N MET A 9 -17.76 15.11 1.62
CA MET A 9 -16.76 14.10 1.27
C MET A 9 -16.23 13.45 2.55
N THR A 10 -16.42 12.15 2.67
CA THR A 10 -15.82 11.33 3.73
C THR A 10 -14.77 10.40 3.14
N PHE A 11 -13.93 9.81 3.98
CA PHE A 11 -12.93 8.84 3.54
C PHE A 11 -13.16 7.50 4.23
N LYS A 12 -13.12 6.42 3.45
CA LYS A 12 -13.17 5.05 3.95
C LYS A 12 -11.84 4.37 3.69
N ASN A 13 -11.27 3.73 4.71
CA ASN A 13 -10.05 2.95 4.53
C ASN A 13 -10.37 1.56 3.99
N ILE A 14 -9.79 1.19 2.85
CA ILE A 14 -9.88 -0.15 2.27
C ILE A 14 -8.48 -0.54 1.79
N MET A 15 -7.95 -1.67 2.27
CA MET A 15 -6.59 -2.16 1.93
C MET A 15 -5.50 -1.11 2.15
N SER A 16 -5.56 -0.38 3.26
CA SER A 16 -4.63 0.70 3.62
C SER A 16 -4.66 1.92 2.70
N VAL A 17 -5.60 1.98 1.76
CA VAL A 17 -5.85 3.13 0.90
C VAL A 17 -7.09 3.88 1.40
N ASN A 18 -6.98 5.20 1.52
CA ASN A 18 -8.11 6.07 1.87
C ASN A 18 -8.88 6.42 0.59
N VAL A 19 -10.10 5.92 0.51
CA VAL A 19 -10.99 6.06 -0.64
C VAL A 19 -12.04 7.12 -0.34
N PRO A 20 -12.27 8.12 -1.21
CA PRO A 20 -13.33 9.11 -0.99
C PRO A 20 -14.71 8.47 -1.13
N VAL A 21 -15.65 8.87 -0.28
CA VAL A 21 -17.06 8.51 -0.33
C VAL A 21 -17.86 9.81 -0.29
N TYR A 22 -18.71 10.01 -1.29
CA TYR A 22 -19.52 11.21 -1.42
C TYR A 22 -20.91 10.99 -0.83
N ASP A 23 -21.35 11.88 0.06
CA ASP A 23 -22.71 11.88 0.63
C ASP A 23 -23.42 13.18 0.23
N PHE A 24 -24.70 13.06 -0.15
CA PHE A 24 -25.54 14.19 -0.52
C PHE A 24 -26.39 14.61 0.66
N LYS A 25 -26.16 15.82 1.16
CA LYS A 25 -27.12 16.51 2.04
C LYS A 25 -27.79 17.63 1.28
N THR A 26 -29.05 17.42 0.93
CA THR A 26 -29.95 18.53 0.60
C THR A 26 -30.34 19.19 1.92
N GLU A 27 -29.80 20.36 2.18
CA GLU A 27 -30.39 21.25 3.17
C GLU A 27 -31.64 21.86 2.54
N ASN A 28 -32.83 21.30 2.80
CA ASN A 28 -33.99 22.17 2.99
C ASN A 28 -35.11 21.55 3.83
N SER A 29 -35.63 22.36 4.74
CA SER A 29 -36.66 22.05 5.73
C SER A 29 -38.10 22.26 5.23
N ASP A 30 -38.34 22.53 3.95
CA ASP A 30 -39.71 22.62 3.43
C ASP A 30 -39.81 22.24 1.94
N PRO A 31 -40.69 21.28 1.56
CA PRO A 31 -40.91 20.87 0.17
C PRO A 31 -41.68 21.92 -0.68
N ALA A 32 -41.98 23.09 -0.14
CA ALA A 32 -42.61 24.20 -0.87
C ALA A 32 -41.61 25.19 -1.49
N GLU A 33 -40.33 25.12 -1.10
CA GLU A 33 -39.23 25.96 -1.64
C GLU A 33 -38.30 25.18 -2.59
N ILE A 34 -38.81 24.12 -3.21
CA ILE A 34 -38.03 23.24 -4.10
C ILE A 34 -37.45 24.00 -5.31
N TYR A 35 -37.98 25.18 -5.64
CA TYR A 35 -37.66 25.87 -6.88
C TYR A 35 -37.42 27.37 -6.71
N PRO A 36 -36.23 27.91 -7.10
CA PRO A 36 -35.92 29.33 -6.99
C PRO A 36 -36.45 30.15 -8.19
N TYR A 37 -37.68 29.88 -8.61
CA TYR A 37 -38.34 30.57 -9.72
C TYR A 37 -39.76 30.97 -9.33
N GLY A 38 -40.21 32.12 -9.84
CA GLY A 38 -41.58 32.55 -9.66
C GLY A 38 -42.53 31.59 -10.37
N PHE A 39 -43.48 31.01 -9.63
CA PHE A 39 -44.57 30.12 -10.08
C PHE A 39 -45.44 30.64 -11.26
N ALA A 40 -45.13 31.80 -11.81
CA ALA A 40 -45.92 32.45 -12.85
C ALA A 40 -45.60 31.98 -14.29
N PHE A 41 -44.47 31.29 -14.55
CA PHE A 41 -44.07 30.97 -15.95
C PHE A 41 -43.35 29.63 -16.19
N THR A 42 -43.23 28.72 -15.21
CA THR A 42 -42.49 27.47 -15.42
C THR A 42 -43.38 26.33 -15.94
N SER A 43 -43.01 25.78 -17.11
CA SER A 43 -43.63 24.58 -17.70
C SER A 43 -43.28 23.34 -16.89
N GLY A 44 -44.23 22.43 -16.66
CA GLY A 44 -43.97 21.13 -16.00
C GLY A 44 -42.90 20.28 -16.71
N GLU A 45 -42.59 20.58 -17.97
CA GLU A 45 -41.46 19.97 -18.69
C GLU A 45 -40.09 20.36 -18.12
N LEU A 46 -39.97 21.56 -17.52
CA LEU A 46 -38.71 22.01 -16.90
C LEU A 46 -38.47 21.29 -15.57
N ASP A 47 -39.51 21.10 -14.77
CA ASP A 47 -39.42 20.37 -13.50
C ASP A 47 -39.02 18.90 -13.75
N ASP A 48 -39.62 18.27 -14.76
CA ASP A 48 -39.33 16.88 -15.15
C ASP A 48 -37.90 16.72 -15.72
N ALA A 49 -37.38 17.75 -16.40
CA ALA A 49 -35.98 17.79 -16.84
C ALA A 49 -35.00 17.99 -15.67
N LEU A 50 -35.38 18.79 -14.67
CA LEU A 50 -34.56 19.05 -13.49
C LEU A 50 -34.43 17.81 -12.60
N GLU A 51 -35.51 17.05 -12.45
CA GLU A 51 -35.51 15.77 -11.71
C GLU A 51 -34.60 14.73 -12.38
N LYS A 52 -34.69 14.59 -13.71
CA LYS A 52 -33.81 13.70 -14.49
C LYS A 52 -32.35 14.12 -14.39
N LEU A 53 -32.06 15.43 -14.40
CA LEU A 53 -30.70 15.94 -14.22
C LEU A 53 -30.15 15.57 -12.84
N ALA A 54 -30.96 15.73 -11.78
CA ALA A 54 -30.55 15.38 -10.42
C ALA A 54 -30.22 13.87 -10.27
N GLN A 55 -30.97 13.00 -10.95
CA GLN A 55 -30.69 11.56 -10.99
C GLN A 55 -29.36 11.26 -11.71
N VAL A 56 -29.16 11.79 -12.93
CA VAL A 56 -27.91 11.58 -13.68
C VAL A 56 -26.69 12.14 -12.94
N PHE A 57 -26.84 13.26 -12.23
CA PHE A 57 -25.77 13.84 -11.43
C PHE A 57 -25.34 12.93 -10.27
N ARG A 58 -26.29 12.21 -9.66
CA ARG A 58 -25.99 11.20 -8.63
C ARG A 58 -25.18 10.05 -9.21
N ASP A 59 -25.62 9.50 -10.34
CA ASP A 59 -24.95 8.38 -11.00
C ASP A 59 -23.53 8.76 -11.46
N MET A 60 -23.35 9.99 -11.95
CA MET A 60 -22.03 10.50 -12.35
C MET A 60 -21.06 10.60 -11.17
N LEU A 61 -21.54 11.02 -9.99
CA LEU A 61 -20.69 11.07 -8.80
C LEU A 61 -20.34 9.69 -8.26
N GLU A 62 -21.28 8.73 -8.30
CA GLU A 62 -20.99 7.34 -7.95
C GLU A 62 -19.93 6.75 -8.89
N LEU A 63 -20.05 7.00 -10.20
CA LEU A 63 -19.05 6.58 -11.18
C LEU A 63 -17.68 7.22 -10.89
N ALA A 64 -17.63 8.54 -10.65
CA ALA A 64 -16.40 9.25 -10.32
C ALA A 64 -15.75 8.70 -9.04
N GLN A 65 -16.57 8.31 -8.05
CA GLN A 65 -16.09 7.67 -6.83
C GLN A 65 -15.41 6.33 -7.13
N VAL A 66 -16.07 5.46 -7.89
CA VAL A 66 -15.56 4.13 -8.24
C VAL A 66 -14.28 4.24 -9.09
N GLU A 67 -14.26 5.12 -10.09
CA GLU A 67 -13.07 5.38 -10.91
C GLU A 67 -11.89 5.84 -10.04
N LYS A 68 -12.13 6.80 -9.13
CA LYS A 68 -11.07 7.30 -8.27
C LYS A 68 -10.56 6.23 -7.31
N THR A 69 -11.46 5.41 -6.79
CA THR A 69 -11.13 4.25 -5.95
C THR A 69 -10.23 3.28 -6.69
N MET A 70 -10.60 2.91 -7.92
CA MET A 70 -9.85 1.98 -8.75
C MET A 70 -8.45 2.51 -9.07
N GLN A 71 -8.34 3.81 -9.37
CA GLN A 71 -7.05 4.45 -9.64
C GLN A 71 -6.10 4.37 -8.43
N LEU A 72 -6.60 4.69 -7.22
CA LEU A 72 -5.79 4.65 -6.01
C LEU A 72 -5.37 3.22 -5.64
N LEU A 73 -6.28 2.26 -5.79
CA LEU A 73 -5.97 0.84 -5.55
C LEU A 73 -4.94 0.31 -6.54
N ALA A 74 -5.04 0.66 -7.82
CA ALA A 74 -4.09 0.24 -8.84
C ALA A 74 -2.67 0.74 -8.53
N GLU A 75 -2.54 1.99 -8.08
CA GLU A 75 -1.24 2.55 -7.69
C GLU A 75 -0.62 1.80 -6.49
N GLU A 76 -1.43 1.46 -5.49
CA GLU A 76 -0.95 0.74 -4.30
C GLU A 76 -0.60 -0.72 -4.62
N ILE A 77 -1.33 -1.37 -5.53
CA ILE A 77 -0.99 -2.70 -6.04
C ILE A 77 0.36 -2.66 -6.76
N GLU A 78 0.61 -1.67 -7.63
CA GLU A 78 1.89 -1.52 -8.33
C GLU A 78 3.06 -1.22 -7.37
N LYS A 79 2.83 -0.47 -6.29
CA LYS A 79 3.84 -0.30 -5.22
C LYS A 79 4.15 -1.62 -4.53
N THR A 80 3.12 -2.37 -4.16
CA THR A 80 3.27 -3.68 -3.50
C THR A 80 3.99 -4.68 -4.41
N ARG A 81 3.62 -4.76 -5.69
CA ARG A 81 4.30 -5.62 -6.68
C ARG A 81 5.77 -5.29 -6.82
N ARG A 82 6.13 -4.00 -6.91
CA ARG A 82 7.53 -3.57 -6.97
C ARG A 82 8.30 -3.96 -5.70
N ARG A 83 7.69 -3.86 -4.52
CA ARG A 83 8.30 -4.29 -3.26
C ARG A 83 8.54 -5.80 -3.22
N VAL A 84 7.55 -6.61 -3.62
CA VAL A 84 7.69 -8.06 -3.69
C VAL A 84 8.82 -8.44 -4.64
N ASN A 85 8.89 -7.84 -5.84
CA ASN A 85 9.96 -8.11 -6.79
C ASN A 85 11.35 -7.73 -6.24
N ALA A 86 11.47 -6.60 -5.54
CA ALA A 86 12.74 -6.21 -4.92
C ALA A 86 13.19 -7.21 -3.84
N LEU A 87 12.24 -7.75 -3.06
CA LEU A 87 12.53 -8.79 -2.07
C LEU A 87 12.97 -10.09 -2.74
N GLU A 88 12.21 -10.57 -3.72
CA GLU A 88 12.45 -11.86 -4.37
C GLU A 88 13.75 -11.90 -5.19
N TYR A 89 14.02 -10.86 -5.98
CA TYR A 89 15.10 -10.89 -6.96
C TYR A 89 16.37 -10.15 -6.53
N VAL A 90 16.31 -9.34 -5.47
CA VAL A 90 17.47 -8.58 -4.98
C VAL A 90 17.80 -8.95 -3.54
N MET A 91 16.85 -8.71 -2.63
CA MET A 91 17.13 -8.79 -1.19
C MET A 91 17.38 -10.23 -0.71
N ILE A 92 16.54 -11.18 -1.11
CA ILE A 92 16.69 -12.59 -0.73
C ILE A 92 18.01 -13.17 -1.27
N PRO A 93 18.34 -13.08 -2.58
CA PRO A 93 19.60 -13.60 -3.10
C PRO A 93 20.84 -12.97 -2.46
N GLU A 94 20.80 -11.65 -2.20
CA GLU A 94 21.91 -10.95 -1.56
C GLU A 94 22.11 -11.44 -0.12
N LEU A 95 21.02 -11.59 0.65
CA LEU A 95 21.08 -12.12 2.01
C LEU A 95 21.59 -13.57 2.04
N GLU A 96 21.15 -14.43 1.14
CA GLU A 96 21.65 -15.81 1.03
C GLU A 96 23.14 -15.86 0.71
N SER A 97 23.60 -15.03 -0.22
CA SER A 97 25.02 -14.89 -0.55
C SER A 97 25.84 -14.43 0.66
N ASN A 98 25.34 -13.43 1.38
CA ASN A 98 26.00 -12.91 2.58
C ASN A 98 26.07 -13.96 3.69
N ILE A 99 24.99 -14.73 3.93
CA ILE A 99 24.97 -15.83 4.89
C ILE A 99 26.03 -16.88 4.51
N ARG A 100 26.09 -17.26 3.23
CA ARG A 100 27.08 -18.23 2.73
C ARG A 100 28.50 -17.73 2.93
N TYR A 101 28.75 -16.45 2.63
CA TYR A 101 30.06 -15.83 2.82
C TYR A 101 30.50 -15.85 4.30
N ILE A 102 29.62 -15.45 5.20
CA ILE A 102 29.89 -15.44 6.64
C ILE A 102 30.16 -16.87 7.14
N SER A 103 29.32 -17.84 6.76
CA SER A 103 29.48 -19.24 7.15
C SER A 103 30.81 -19.82 6.67
N MET A 104 31.19 -19.55 5.41
CA MET A 104 32.47 -20.00 4.87
C MET A 104 33.65 -19.39 5.62
N LYS A 105 33.61 -18.09 5.92
CA LYS A 105 34.67 -17.41 6.69
C LYS A 105 34.79 -17.92 8.12
N LEU A 106 33.67 -18.23 8.76
CA LEU A 106 33.68 -18.82 10.10
C LEU A 106 34.31 -20.22 10.08
N SER A 107 33.92 -21.06 9.12
CA SER A 107 34.48 -22.41 8.96
C SER A 107 35.98 -22.40 8.63
N GLU A 108 36.44 -21.47 7.78
CA GLU A 108 37.88 -21.25 7.54
C GLU A 108 38.63 -20.88 8.82
N ASN A 109 38.05 -20.01 9.65
CA ASN A 109 38.65 -19.59 10.92
C ASN A 109 38.75 -20.74 11.93
N GLU A 110 37.69 -21.55 12.05
CA GLU A 110 37.67 -22.76 12.88
C GLU A 110 38.73 -23.78 12.43
N ASN A 111 38.83 -24.02 11.11
CA ASN A 111 39.84 -24.93 10.56
C ASN A 111 41.26 -24.42 10.79
N ALA A 112 41.52 -23.12 10.59
CA ALA A 112 42.83 -22.53 10.86
C ALA A 112 43.22 -22.66 12.34
N THR A 113 42.25 -22.50 13.25
CA THR A 113 42.45 -22.70 14.69
C THR A 113 42.74 -24.15 15.02
N LYS A 114 42.01 -25.11 14.43
CA LYS A 114 42.23 -26.54 14.61
C LYS A 114 43.62 -26.99 14.15
N VAL A 115 44.06 -26.54 12.97
CA VAL A 115 45.41 -26.84 12.45
C VAL A 115 46.49 -26.27 13.36
N ARG A 116 46.29 -25.05 13.89
CA ARG A 116 47.22 -24.44 14.85
C ARG A 116 47.36 -25.28 16.12
N LEU A 117 46.25 -25.77 16.67
CA LEU A 117 46.26 -26.63 17.86
C LEU A 117 46.96 -27.96 17.61
N LEU A 118 46.72 -28.60 16.46
CA LEU A 118 47.39 -29.83 16.06
C LEU A 118 48.91 -29.63 15.97
N LYS A 119 49.36 -28.56 15.32
CA LYS A 119 50.79 -28.25 15.18
C LYS A 119 51.48 -28.02 16.54
N VAL A 120 50.79 -27.37 17.49
CA VAL A 120 51.31 -27.19 18.85
C VAL A 120 51.44 -28.53 19.57
N LYS A 121 50.44 -29.41 19.44
CA LYS A 121 50.49 -30.76 20.02
C LYS A 121 51.66 -31.57 19.44
N ASP A 122 51.87 -31.54 18.13
CA ASP A 122 52.95 -32.28 17.46
C ASP A 122 54.33 -31.80 17.94
N MET A 123 54.54 -30.48 18.07
CA MET A 123 55.79 -29.92 18.62
C MET A 123 56.05 -30.35 20.07
N ILE A 124 54.99 -30.53 20.88
CA ILE A 124 55.14 -31.01 22.26
C ILE A 124 55.53 -32.49 22.28
N LEU A 125 54.94 -33.30 21.40
CA LEU A 125 55.26 -34.73 21.28
C LEU A 125 56.69 -34.96 20.80
N GLU A 126 57.15 -34.23 19.79
CA GLU A 126 58.55 -34.31 19.33
C GLU A 126 59.53 -33.95 20.44
N LYS A 127 59.25 -32.89 21.21
CA LYS A 127 60.07 -32.55 22.38
C LYS A 127 60.10 -33.69 23.39
N ALA A 128 58.95 -34.28 23.72
CA ALA A 128 58.88 -35.39 24.68
C ALA A 128 59.68 -36.62 24.22
N HIS A 129 59.65 -36.96 22.93
CA HIS A 129 60.46 -38.05 22.38
C HIS A 129 61.97 -37.75 22.41
N ASN A 130 62.38 -36.51 22.13
CA ASN A 130 63.77 -36.08 22.22
C ASN A 130 64.33 -36.02 23.64
N PHE A 131 63.48 -35.99 24.69
CA PHE A 131 63.91 -36.08 26.09
C PHE A 131 64.04 -37.53 26.60
N GLN A 132 63.52 -38.52 25.87
CA GLN A 132 63.56 -39.95 26.24
C GLN A 132 64.66 -40.76 25.53
N SER A 133 65.37 -40.15 24.57
CA SER A 133 66.58 -40.70 23.93
C SER A 133 67.83 -40.03 24.49
#